data_AF-A0A7D7VGC8-F1
#
_entry.id   AF-A0A7D7VGC8-F1
#
_cell.length_a   1.000
_cell.length_b   1.000
_cell.length_c   1.000
_cell.angle_alpha   90.00
_cell.angle_beta   90.00
_cell.angle_gamma   90.00
#
_symmetry.space_group_name_H-M   'P 1'
#
loop_
_entity.id
_entity.type
_entity.pdbx_description
1 polymer ?
#
loop_
_entity_poly.entity_id
_entity_poly.type
_entity_poly.pdbx_seq_one_letter_code
_entity_poly.pdbx_strand_id
1 'polypeptide(L)'
;MEFSDEEQEVLDFLRSEQVSYYGGDFEAFIDHWHHGPEVRWIISGPTVGTRVHIGWENLREKFKEGFRRYPQDYDALEILQWENVQVHVSGDIAWASYDLRKTQPVEGIHAADFSHEQKYRSSH
;
A
#
# COMPACT_ATOMS: atom_id res chain seq x y z
N MET A 1 -15.31 12.87 -11.13
CA MET A 1 -14.15 13.74 -10.86
C MET A 1 -13.05 13.17 -11.73
N GLU A 2 -12.45 13.97 -12.59
CA GLU A 2 -11.32 13.53 -13.42
C GLU A 2 -10.04 13.88 -12.65
N PHE A 3 -9.13 12.91 -12.54
CA PHE A 3 -7.80 13.11 -11.98
C PHE A 3 -6.90 13.78 -13.02
N SER A 4 -5.94 14.59 -12.58
CA SER A 4 -4.85 15.06 -13.44
C SER A 4 -3.94 13.90 -13.84
N ASP A 5 -3.08 14.10 -14.84
CA ASP A 5 -2.10 13.09 -15.26
C ASP A 5 -1.16 12.70 -14.10
N GLU A 6 -0.76 13.66 -13.25
CA GLU A 6 0.10 13.41 -12.10
C GLU A 6 -0.63 12.64 -10.99
N GLU A 7 -1.90 12.99 -10.74
CA GLU A 7 -2.72 12.24 -9.79
C GLU A 7 -2.97 10.81 -10.27
N GLN A 8 -3.15 10.63 -11.59
CA GLN A 8 -3.30 9.32 -12.21
C GLN A 8 -2.01 8.49 -12.11
N GLU A 9 -0.83 9.09 -12.31
CA GLU A 9 0.47 8.43 -12.09
C GLU A 9 0.60 7.90 -10.65
N VAL A 10 0.19 8.69 -9.66
CA VAL A 10 0.19 8.27 -8.24
C VAL A 10 -0.78 7.11 -8.02
N LEU A 11 -1.97 7.15 -8.60
CA LEU A 11 -2.94 6.05 -8.46
C LEU A 11 -2.45 4.77 -9.09
N ASP A 12 -1.83 4.85 -10.26
CA ASP A 12 -1.30 3.68 -10.95
C ASP A 12 -0.11 3.08 -10.20
N PHE A 13 0.75 3.92 -9.61
CA PHE A 13 1.80 3.49 -8.70
C PHE A 13 1.28 2.77 -7.43
N LEU A 14 0.21 3.28 -6.82
CA LEU A 14 -0.39 2.62 -5.65
C LEU A 14 -1.08 1.29 -6.04
N ARG A 15 -1.71 1.23 -7.20
CA ARG A 15 -2.31 -0.01 -7.72
C ARG A 15 -1.23 -1.05 -8.03
N SER A 16 -0.10 -0.67 -8.62
CA SER A 16 0.99 -1.61 -8.89
C SER A 16 1.58 -2.17 -7.61
N GLU A 17 1.73 -1.36 -6.56
CA GLU A 17 2.15 -1.84 -5.24
C GLU A 17 1.16 -2.89 -4.69
N GLN A 18 -0.15 -2.64 -4.78
CA GLN A 18 -1.17 -3.59 -4.35
C GLN A 18 -1.12 -4.89 -5.15
N VAL A 19 -0.93 -4.81 -6.47
CA VAL A 19 -0.75 -5.99 -7.32
C VAL A 19 0.46 -6.81 -6.86
N SER A 20 1.59 -6.17 -6.54
CA SER A 20 2.76 -6.87 -6.00
C SER A 20 2.47 -7.51 -4.64
N TYR A 21 1.79 -6.80 -3.73
CA TYR A 21 1.45 -7.32 -2.41
C TYR A 21 0.52 -8.53 -2.46
N TYR A 22 -0.62 -8.41 -3.15
CA TYR A 22 -1.61 -9.48 -3.24
C TYR A 22 -1.21 -10.60 -4.20
N GLY A 23 -0.32 -10.32 -5.16
CA GLY A 23 0.31 -11.34 -6.01
C GLY A 23 1.47 -12.08 -5.33
N GLY A 24 1.83 -11.71 -4.10
CA GLY A 24 2.90 -12.37 -3.34
C GLY A 24 4.32 -12.06 -3.81
N ASP A 25 4.51 -11.04 -4.65
CA ASP A 25 5.81 -10.61 -5.15
C ASP A 25 6.47 -9.64 -4.15
N PHE A 26 7.24 -10.21 -3.22
CA PHE A 26 7.91 -9.45 -2.17
C PHE A 26 8.92 -8.44 -2.73
N GLU A 27 9.70 -8.81 -3.75
CA GLU A 27 10.76 -7.94 -4.29
C GLU A 27 10.13 -6.76 -5.03
N ALA A 28 9.13 -7.00 -5.89
CA ALA A 28 8.40 -5.92 -6.53
C ALA A 28 7.68 -5.03 -5.53
N PHE A 29 7.11 -5.60 -4.46
CA PHE A 29 6.44 -4.83 -3.41
C PHE A 29 7.40 -3.86 -2.71
N ILE A 30 8.59 -4.31 -2.30
CA ILE A 30 9.53 -3.44 -1.58
C ILE A 30 10.13 -2.32 -2.44
N ASP A 31 10.16 -2.48 -3.76
CA ASP A 31 10.61 -1.43 -4.68
C ASP A 31 9.68 -0.22 -4.72
N HIS A 32 8.42 -0.35 -4.28
CA HIS A 32 7.48 0.77 -4.15
C HIS A 32 7.69 1.59 -2.87
N TRP A 33 8.57 1.15 -1.96
CA TRP A 33 8.81 1.83 -0.68
C TRP A 33 10.04 2.71 -0.74
N HIS A 34 9.98 3.84 -0.02
CA HIS A 34 11.16 4.64 0.23
C HIS A 34 12.10 3.95 1.24
N HIS A 35 13.37 3.76 0.89
CA HIS A 35 14.34 2.98 1.68
C HIS A 35 15.15 3.81 2.69
N GLY A 36 14.59 4.92 3.19
CA GLY A 36 15.23 5.81 4.15
C GLY A 36 14.83 5.59 5.63
N PRO A 37 15.56 6.20 6.59
CA PRO A 37 15.22 6.16 8.02
C PRO A 37 13.91 6.87 8.39
N GLU A 38 13.39 7.72 7.51
CA GLU A 38 12.16 8.49 7.66
C GLU A 38 10.88 7.71 7.32
N VAL A 39 10.98 6.56 6.64
CA VAL A 39 9.80 5.78 6.25
C VAL A 39 9.01 5.35 7.48
N ARG A 40 7.68 5.43 7.39
CA ARG A 40 6.76 5.07 8.46
C ARG A 40 5.68 4.15 7.90
N TRP A 41 5.36 3.12 8.65
CA TRP A 41 4.17 2.32 8.41
C TRP A 41 3.32 2.30 9.66
N ILE A 42 2.10 2.81 9.55
CA ILE A 42 1.14 2.92 10.64
C ILE A 42 -0.01 1.98 10.33
N ILE A 43 -0.26 1.04 11.23
CA ILE A 43 -1.39 0.11 11.13
C ILE A 43 -2.25 0.33 12.35
N SER A 44 -3.55 0.51 12.15
CA SER A 44 -4.52 0.62 13.24
C SER A 44 -5.71 -0.27 12.95
N GLY A 45 -6.09 -1.11 13.91
CA GLY A 45 -7.26 -1.97 13.77
C GLY A 45 -7.60 -2.74 15.05
N PRO A 46 -8.82 -3.28 15.16
CA PRO A 46 -9.31 -3.91 16.39
C PRO A 46 -8.44 -5.09 16.86
N THR A 47 -7.85 -5.83 15.93
CA THR A 47 -7.02 -7.02 16.23
C THR A 47 -5.56 -6.68 16.54
N VAL A 48 -5.04 -5.60 15.98
CA VAL A 48 -3.60 -5.27 16.03
C VAL A 48 -3.27 -4.09 16.94
N GLY A 49 -4.29 -3.34 17.40
CA GLY A 49 -4.12 -2.05 18.06
C GLY A 49 -3.54 -1.02 17.09
N THR A 50 -2.90 0.02 17.61
CA THR A 50 -2.08 0.93 16.80
C THR A 50 -0.62 0.49 16.86
N ARG A 51 -0.03 0.23 15.70
CA ARG A 51 1.39 -0.09 15.55
C ARG A 51 2.04 0.93 14.63
N VAL A 52 3.24 1.35 14.99
CA VAL A 52 4.06 2.27 14.20
C VAL A 52 5.41 1.62 13.99
N HIS A 53 5.76 1.38 12.74
CA HIS A 53 7.07 0.93 12.31
C HIS A 53 7.84 2.10 11.71
N ILE A 54 9.11 2.22 12.08
CA ILE A 54 9.95 3.38 11.80
C ILE A 54 11.27 2.91 11.20
N GLY A 55 11.59 3.45 10.02
CA GLY A 55 12.84 3.20 9.32
C GLY A 55 12.84 1.93 8.50
N TRP A 56 13.51 1.98 7.34
CA TRP A 56 13.48 0.94 6.33
C TRP A 56 13.94 -0.43 6.85
N GLU A 57 15.08 -0.49 7.55
CA GLU A 57 15.63 -1.75 8.07
C GLU A 57 14.67 -2.48 9.00
N ASN A 58 13.91 -1.74 9.82
CA ASN A 58 12.89 -2.36 10.67
C ASN A 58 11.70 -2.85 9.83
N LEU A 59 11.26 -2.02 8.88
CA LEU A 59 10.05 -2.25 8.10
C LEU A 59 10.21 -3.43 7.13
N ARG A 60 11.35 -3.50 6.42
CA ARG A 60 11.67 -4.58 5.48
C ARG A 60 11.59 -5.96 6.12
N GLU A 61 12.15 -6.12 7.33
CA GLU A 61 12.10 -7.39 8.05
C GLU A 61 10.66 -7.76 8.48
N LYS A 62 9.81 -6.76 8.77
CA LYS A 62 8.38 -7.00 9.05
C LYS A 62 7.61 -7.41 7.82
N PHE A 63 7.86 -6.77 6.68
CA PHE A 63 7.27 -7.17 5.41
C PHE A 63 7.68 -8.59 5.02
N LYS A 64 8.97 -8.90 5.11
CA LYS A 64 9.49 -10.25 4.81
C LYS A 64 8.83 -11.33 5.66
N GLU A 65 8.72 -11.09 6.97
CA GLU A 65 8.00 -12.01 7.87
C GLU A 65 6.51 -12.09 7.55
N GLY A 66 5.89 -10.98 7.15
CA GLY A 66 4.49 -10.92 6.71
C GLY A 66 4.23 -11.81 5.50
N PHE A 67 5.00 -11.64 4.41
CA PHE A 67 4.89 -12.46 3.20
C PHE A 67 5.16 -13.95 3.48
N ARG A 68 6.11 -14.27 4.35
CA ARG A 68 6.40 -15.65 4.76
C ARG A 68 5.24 -16.28 5.54
N ARG A 69 4.62 -15.52 6.44
CA ARG A 69 3.56 -16.02 7.33
C ARG A 69 2.18 -16.03 6.67
N TYR A 70 1.94 -15.12 5.74
CA TYR A 70 0.66 -14.89 5.09
C TYR A 70 0.86 -14.78 3.57
N PRO A 71 1.21 -15.89 2.90
CA PRO A 71 1.41 -15.87 1.45
C PRO A 71 0.13 -15.41 0.75
N GLN A 72 0.30 -14.57 -0.28
CA GLN A 72 -0.77 -14.05 -1.11
C GLN A 72 -0.61 -14.62 -2.53
N ASP A 73 -1.73 -14.90 -3.19
CA ASP A 73 -1.78 -15.33 -4.60
C ASP A 73 -3.16 -14.94 -5.17
N TYR A 74 -3.42 -13.63 -5.19
CA TYR A 74 -4.71 -13.07 -5.54
C TYR A 74 -4.58 -11.96 -6.58
N ASP A 75 -5.55 -11.89 -7.49
CA ASP A 75 -5.68 -10.74 -8.39
C ASP A 75 -6.31 -9.56 -7.65
N ALA A 76 -5.46 -8.59 -7.27
CA ALA A 76 -5.86 -7.37 -6.59
C ALA A 76 -6.96 -6.61 -7.33
N LEU A 77 -6.93 -6.59 -8.67
CA LEU A 77 -7.85 -5.81 -9.50
C LEU A 77 -9.26 -6.42 -9.54
N GLU A 78 -9.37 -7.73 -9.32
CA GLU A 78 -10.68 -8.40 -9.24
C GLU A 78 -11.30 -8.33 -7.84
N ILE A 79 -10.46 -8.36 -6.79
CA ILE A 79 -10.92 -8.54 -5.40
C ILE A 79 -11.02 -7.23 -4.61
N LEU A 80 -10.37 -6.16 -5.06
CA LEU A 80 -10.34 -4.87 -4.37
C LEU A 80 -11.09 -3.80 -5.15
N GLN A 81 -11.79 -2.97 -4.39
CA GLN A 81 -12.45 -1.79 -4.88
C GLN A 81 -11.97 -0.59 -4.06
N TRP A 82 -11.54 0.44 -4.77
CA TRP A 82 -11.18 1.72 -4.20
C TRP A 82 -12.40 2.64 -4.19
N GLU A 83 -12.71 3.22 -3.04
CA GLU A 83 -13.79 4.19 -2.86
C GLU A 83 -13.22 5.45 -2.19
N ASN A 84 -13.95 6.58 -2.30
CA ASN A 84 -13.59 7.85 -1.65
C ASN A 84 -12.14 8.33 -1.88
N VAL A 85 -11.60 8.05 -3.07
CA VAL A 85 -10.22 8.33 -3.45
C VAL A 85 -9.97 9.84 -3.54
N GLN A 86 -8.95 10.30 -2.84
CA GLN A 86 -8.43 11.67 -2.91
C GLN A 86 -6.92 11.60 -3.11
N VAL A 87 -6.41 12.39 -4.05
CA VAL A 87 -4.98 12.54 -4.31
C VAL A 87 -4.66 14.02 -4.34
N HIS A 88 -3.57 14.39 -3.68
CA HIS A 88 -3.04 15.74 -3.68
C HIS A 88 -1.54 15.69 -3.95
N VAL A 89 -1.13 16.24 -5.10
CA VAL A 89 0.27 16.33 -5.50
C VAL A 89 0.82 17.72 -5.16
N SER A 90 2.01 17.77 -4.57
CA SER A 90 2.71 19.01 -4.28
C SER A 90 4.22 18.82 -4.44
N GLY A 91 4.77 19.35 -5.54
CA GLY A 91 6.17 19.12 -5.90
C GLY A 91 6.43 17.62 -6.11
N ASP A 92 7.43 17.08 -5.42
CA ASP A 92 7.85 15.67 -5.51
C ASP A 92 7.14 14.74 -4.51
N ILE A 93 6.07 15.21 -3.86
CA ILE A 93 5.32 14.47 -2.83
C ILE A 93 3.85 14.39 -3.21
N ALA A 94 3.25 13.23 -2.95
CA ALA A 94 1.80 13.05 -3.06
C ALA A 94 1.22 12.51 -1.75
N TRP A 95 0.03 13.02 -1.41
CA TRP A 95 -0.82 12.47 -0.37
C TRP A 95 -2.02 11.79 -1.01
N ALA A 96 -2.25 10.53 -0.65
CA ALA A 96 -3.41 9.77 -1.12
C ALA A 96 -4.19 9.19 0.07
N SER A 97 -5.51 9.29 0.00
CA SER A 97 -6.42 8.63 0.94
C SER A 97 -7.54 7.96 0.18
N TYR A 98 -7.93 6.76 0.61
CA TYR A 98 -8.95 5.98 -0.05
C TYR A 98 -9.53 4.94 0.91
N ASP A 99 -10.77 4.54 0.67
CA ASP A 99 -11.36 3.36 1.28
C ASP A 99 -11.01 2.16 0.39
N LEU A 100 -10.50 1.09 0.99
CA LEU A 100 -10.17 -0.14 0.29
C LEU A 100 -11.13 -1.24 0.74
N ARG A 101 -12.00 -1.67 -0.16
CA ARG A 101 -13.00 -2.68 0.13
C ARG A 101 -12.74 -3.95 -0.67
N LYS A 102 -12.98 -5.10 -0.04
CA LYS A 102 -13.09 -6.37 -0.75
C LYS A 102 -14.43 -6.51 -1.46
N THR A 103 -14.42 -6.80 -2.74
CA THR A 103 -15.62 -7.02 -3.55
C THR A 103 -16.22 -8.41 -3.35
N GLN A 104 -15.37 -9.38 -2.98
CA GLN A 104 -15.77 -10.77 -2.76
C GLN A 104 -15.09 -11.38 -1.52
N PRO A 105 -15.75 -12.33 -0.83
CA PRO A 105 -15.12 -13.08 0.24
C PRO A 105 -14.07 -14.02 -0.35
N VAL A 106 -12.79 -13.73 -0.08
CA VAL A 106 -11.67 -14.59 -0.44
C VAL A 106 -11.11 -15.21 0.84
N GLU A 107 -10.96 -16.52 0.87
CA GLU A 107 -10.36 -17.21 2.01
C GLU A 107 -8.87 -16.86 2.10
N GLY A 108 -8.39 -16.49 3.29
CA GLY A 108 -6.97 -16.18 3.55
C GLY A 108 -6.54 -14.73 3.27
N ILE A 109 -7.42 -13.88 2.71
CA ILE A 109 -7.07 -12.49 2.43
C ILE A 109 -7.13 -11.61 3.70
N HIS A 110 -6.00 -10.98 4.02
CA HIS A 110 -5.90 -9.97 5.07
C HIS A 110 -5.96 -8.57 4.46
N ALA A 111 -7.15 -8.12 4.05
CA ALA A 111 -7.37 -6.73 3.68
C ALA A 111 -7.93 -5.96 4.88
N ALA A 112 -7.37 -4.77 5.16
CA ALA A 112 -7.98 -3.83 6.08
C ALA A 112 -9.07 -3.04 5.34
N ASP A 113 -10.21 -2.80 5.99
CA ASP A 113 -11.34 -2.08 5.38
C ASP A 113 -11.06 -0.57 5.16
N PHE A 114 -9.91 -0.06 5.65
CA PHE A 114 -9.51 1.35 5.53
C PHE A 114 -7.98 1.50 5.52
N SER A 115 -7.45 2.19 4.51
CA SER A 115 -6.01 2.35 4.28
C SER A 115 -5.65 3.81 3.99
N HIS A 116 -4.52 4.27 4.50
CA HIS A 116 -3.96 5.59 4.18
C HIS A 116 -2.47 5.49 3.90
N GLU A 117 -2.00 6.18 2.87
CA GLU A 117 -0.62 6.08 2.43
C GLU A 117 -0.06 7.43 2.00
N GLN A 118 1.20 7.67 2.37
CA GLN A 118 1.98 8.82 1.90
C GLN A 118 3.14 8.29 1.06
N LYS A 119 3.28 8.79 -0.16
CA LYS A 119 4.33 8.35 -1.09
C LYS A 119 5.26 9.52 -1.44
N TYR A 120 6.53 9.20 -1.62
CA TYR A 120 7.57 10.13 -2.04
C TYR A 120 8.03 9.72 -3.45
N ARG A 121 8.17 10.68 -4.36
CA ARG A 121 8.84 10.43 -5.63
C ARG A 121 10.35 10.51 -5.41
N SER A 122 11.07 9.40 -5.54
CA SER A 122 12.54 9.48 -5.64
C SER A 122 12.93 9.80 -7.07
N SER A 123 13.42 11.01 -7.32
CA SER A 123 14.08 11.36 -8.57
C SER A 123 15.40 10.59 -8.65
N HIS A 124 15.47 9.59 -9.52
CA HIS A 124 16.73 8.99 -9.98
C HIS A 124 17.15 9.65 -11.31
#